data_AF-A0A7X7BD66-F1
#
_entry.id   AF-A0A7X7BD66-F1
#
_cell.length_a   1.000
_cell.length_b   1.000
_cell.length_c   1.000
_cell.angle_alpha   90.00
_cell.angle_beta   90.00
_cell.angle_gamma   90.00
#
_symmetry.space_group_name_H-M   'P 1'
#
loop_
_entity.id
_entity.type
_entity.pdbx_description
1 polymer ?
#
loop_
_entity_poly.entity_id
_entity_poly.type
_entity_poly.pdbx_seq_one_letter_code
_entity_poly.pdbx_strand_id
1 'polypeptide(L)'
;LNQDIAKIAGEMKTGEISEPFLMINDKGRQVAAMVKITNRNEGHRANINNDYQIIKQMAENARKQEMVDVWLQDKIDKTYVRIDPDWQKCEFKYSGWTK
;
A
#
# COMPACT_ATOMS: atom_id res chain seq x y z
N LEU A 1 -2.11 -14.59 0.11
CA LEU A 1 -2.14 -15.62 -0.96
C LEU A 1 -0.71 -16.09 -1.18
N ASN A 2 -0.47 -17.38 -1.45
CA ASN A 2 0.84 -17.84 -1.90
C ASN A 2 1.24 -17.07 -3.19
N GLN A 3 2.49 -16.64 -3.31
CA GLN A 3 2.95 -15.81 -4.43
C GLN A 3 2.80 -16.50 -5.79
N ASP A 4 3.04 -17.81 -5.85
CA ASP A 4 2.90 -18.61 -7.07
C ASP A 4 1.44 -18.63 -7.55
N ILE A 5 0.51 -18.79 -6.61
CA ILE A 5 -0.93 -18.72 -6.89
C ILE A 5 -1.34 -17.32 -7.33
N ALA A 6 -0.86 -16.28 -6.66
CA ALA A 6 -1.26 -14.89 -6.94
C ALA A 6 -0.87 -14.45 -8.36
N LYS A 7 0.30 -14.88 -8.82
CA LYS A 7 0.81 -14.58 -10.17
C LYS A 7 -0.10 -15.15 -11.26
N ILE A 8 -0.56 -16.39 -11.09
CA ILE A 8 -1.40 -17.09 -12.06
C ILE A 8 -2.85 -16.60 -11.98
N ALA A 9 -3.41 -16.51 -10.78
CA ALA A 9 -4.79 -16.09 -10.55
C ALA A 9 -5.08 -14.64 -10.98
N GLY A 10 -4.07 -13.77 -11.02
CA GLY A 10 -4.23 -12.37 -11.43
C GLY A 10 -4.76 -12.22 -12.86
N GLU A 11 -4.32 -13.10 -13.76
CA GLU A 11 -4.63 -13.07 -15.20
C GLU A 11 -5.88 -13.86 -15.58
N MET A 12 -6.34 -14.78 -14.72
CA MET A 12 -7.47 -15.69 -14.99
C MET A 12 -8.85 -15.04 -14.81
N LYS A 13 -9.83 -15.49 -15.60
CA LYS A 13 -11.24 -15.10 -15.47
C LYS A 13 -12.02 -16.03 -14.54
N THR A 14 -13.17 -15.56 -14.05
CA THR A 14 -14.10 -16.38 -13.28
C THR A 14 -14.52 -17.62 -14.08
N GLY A 15 -14.40 -18.80 -13.48
CA GLY A 15 -14.68 -20.09 -14.08
C GLY A 15 -13.49 -20.77 -14.73
N GLU A 16 -12.40 -20.04 -15.01
CA GLU A 16 -11.20 -20.55 -15.66
C GLU A 16 -10.38 -21.44 -14.70
N ILE A 17 -9.75 -22.48 -15.27
CA ILE A 17 -8.87 -23.42 -14.58
C ILE A 17 -7.45 -23.18 -15.09
N SER A 18 -6.48 -23.10 -14.20
CA SER A 18 -5.08 -22.89 -14.56
C SER A 18 -4.48 -24.14 -15.19
N GLU A 19 -3.43 -23.95 -15.99
CA GLU A 19 -2.49 -25.03 -16.27
C GLU A 19 -1.84 -25.54 -14.96
N PRO A 20 -1.42 -26.82 -14.91
CA PRO A 20 -0.68 -27.35 -13.77
C PRO A 20 0.61 -26.56 -13.54
N PHE A 21 0.87 -26.16 -12.30
CA PHE A 21 2.09 -25.46 -11.92
C PHE A 21 2.67 -26.01 -10.61
N LEU A 22 3.96 -25.75 -10.40
CA LEU A 22 4.64 -26.10 -9.15
C LEU A 22 4.51 -24.95 -8.16
N MET A 23 4.17 -25.25 -6.92
CA MET A 23 4.16 -24.29 -5.81
C MET A 23 4.75 -24.90 -4.55
N ILE A 24 5.21 -24.05 -3.64
CA ILE A 24 5.58 -24.46 -2.28
C ILE A 24 4.33 -24.42 -1.40
N ASN A 25 3.95 -25.55 -0.81
CA ASN A 25 2.83 -25.58 0.13
C ASN A 25 3.23 -25.00 1.50
N ASP A 26 2.26 -24.82 2.39
CA ASP A 26 2.47 -24.27 3.75
C ASP A 26 3.42 -25.12 4.62
N LYS A 27 3.74 -26.35 4.19
CA LYS A 27 4.68 -27.27 4.84
C LYS A 27 6.08 -27.23 4.20
N GLY A 28 6.36 -26.27 3.31
CA GLY A 28 7.66 -26.10 2.65
C GLY A 28 7.98 -27.15 1.58
N ARG A 29 6.99 -27.94 1.14
CA ARG A 29 7.20 -28.97 0.10
C ARG A 29 6.76 -28.45 -1.25
N GLN A 30 7.54 -28.78 -2.28
CA GLN A 30 7.17 -28.55 -3.67
C GLN A 30 6.05 -29.52 -4.07
N VAL A 31 4.96 -28.99 -4.61
CA VAL A 31 3.79 -29.75 -5.05
C VAL A 31 3.32 -29.25 -6.41
N ALA A 32 2.68 -30.13 -7.18
CA ALA A 32 1.92 -29.74 -8.36
C ALA A 32 0.49 -29.34 -7.96
N ALA A 33 0.00 -28.22 -8.48
CA ALA A 33 -1.32 -27.69 -8.18
C ALA A 33 -2.02 -27.19 -9.46
N MET A 34 -3.35 -27.16 -9.41
CA MET A 34 -4.22 -26.46 -10.35
C MET A 34 -5.23 -25.64 -9.55
N VAL A 35 -5.56 -24.44 -10.02
CA VAL A 35 -6.50 -23.55 -9.34
C VAL A 35 -7.65 -23.17 -10.28
N LYS A 36 -8.83 -22.94 -9.71
CA LYS A 36 -10.02 -22.43 -10.41
C LYS A 36 -10.50 -21.15 -9.75
N ILE A 37 -10.77 -20.11 -10.53
CA ILE A 37 -11.41 -18.91 -10.01
C ILE A 37 -12.90 -19.18 -9.88
N THR A 38 -13.39 -19.33 -8.65
CA THR A 38 -14.84 -19.56 -8.39
C THR A 38 -15.65 -18.29 -8.49
N ASN A 39 -15.12 -17.18 -7.98
CA ASN A 39 -15.73 -15.87 -8.04
C ASN A 39 -14.63 -14.80 -8.07
N ARG A 40 -14.89 -13.68 -8.74
CA ARG A 40 -14.01 -12.51 -8.79
C ARG A 40 -14.86 -11.27 -8.53
N ASN A 41 -14.50 -10.53 -7.48
CA ASN A 41 -15.13 -9.23 -7.23
C ASN A 41 -14.50 -8.22 -8.19
N GLU A 42 -15.28 -7.69 -9.13
CA GLU A 42 -14.80 -6.64 -10.02
C GLU A 42 -14.53 -5.36 -9.24
N GLY A 43 -13.46 -4.64 -9.62
CA GLY A 43 -13.19 -3.33 -9.05
C GLY A 43 -14.28 -2.36 -9.45
N HIS A 44 -14.98 -1.78 -8.47
CA HIS A 44 -15.93 -0.71 -8.69
C HIS A 44 -15.31 0.65 -8.38
N ARG A 45 -15.88 1.71 -8.97
CA ARG A 45 -15.56 3.06 -8.53
C ARG A 45 -16.06 3.24 -7.09
N ALA A 46 -15.14 3.56 -6.19
CA ALA A 46 -15.45 3.78 -4.79
C ALA A 46 -16.59 4.80 -4.64
N ASN A 47 -17.58 4.47 -3.83
CA ASN A 47 -18.73 5.34 -3.58
C ASN A 47 -19.13 5.33 -2.10
N ILE A 48 -19.76 6.42 -1.65
CA ILE A 48 -20.13 6.60 -0.25
C ILE A 48 -21.13 5.55 0.23
N ASN A 49 -22.01 5.05 -0.63
CA ASN A 49 -23.06 4.12 -0.21
C ASN A 49 -22.49 2.76 0.22
N ASN A 50 -21.51 2.24 -0.53
CA ASN A 50 -20.94 0.92 -0.29
C ASN A 50 -19.63 0.97 0.52
N ASP A 51 -18.86 2.05 0.37
CA ASP A 51 -17.48 2.14 0.88
C ASP A 51 -17.32 3.20 1.99
N TYR A 52 -18.41 3.65 2.61
CA TYR A 52 -18.41 4.74 3.59
C TYR A 52 -17.29 4.61 4.63
N GLN A 53 -17.13 3.42 5.24
CA GLN A 53 -16.14 3.21 6.30
C GLN A 53 -14.72 3.40 5.80
N ILE A 54 -14.40 2.92 4.59
CA ILE A 54 -13.07 3.06 3.99
C ILE A 54 -12.82 4.52 3.65
N ILE A 55 -13.78 5.17 2.98
CA ILE A 55 -13.66 6.58 2.57
C ILE A 55 -13.52 7.48 3.81
N LYS A 56 -14.33 7.24 4.85
CA LYS A 56 -14.23 7.93 6.14
C LYS A 56 -12.84 7.77 6.74
N GLN A 57 -12.33 6.54 6.82
CA GLN A 57 -11.00 6.28 7.38
C GLN A 57 -9.90 7.00 6.59
N MET A 58 -9.99 7.01 5.26
CA MET A 58 -9.05 7.73 4.40
C MET A 58 -9.10 9.24 4.64
N ALA A 59 -10.31 9.81 4.72
CA ALA A 59 -10.50 11.24 4.98
C ALA A 59 -10.00 11.64 6.38
N GLU A 60 -10.29 10.85 7.41
CA GLU A 60 -9.79 11.08 8.76
C GLU A 60 -8.27 11.02 8.81
N ASN A 61 -7.64 10.06 8.13
CA ASN A 61 -6.19 9.94 8.07
C ASN A 61 -5.55 11.13 7.34
N ALA A 62 -6.14 11.56 6.22
CA ALA A 62 -5.69 12.75 5.50
C ALA A 62 -5.74 14.00 6.38
N ARG A 63 -6.84 14.19 7.12
CA ARG A 63 -6.98 15.35 8.02
C ARG A 63 -6.00 15.30 9.19
N LYS A 64 -5.79 14.13 9.79
CA LYS A 64 -4.76 13.94 10.84
C LYS A 64 -3.37 14.28 10.30
N GLN A 65 -3.04 13.81 9.11
CA GLN A 65 -1.75 14.08 8.49
C GLN A 65 -1.54 15.57 8.24
N GLU A 66 -2.57 16.28 7.75
CA GLU A 66 -2.51 17.74 7.56
C GLU A 66 -2.20 18.47 8.87
N MET A 67 -2.83 18.09 9.98
CA MET A 67 -2.55 18.68 11.29
C MET A 67 -1.12 18.40 11.76
N VAL A 68 -0.62 17.18 11.53
CA VAL A 68 0.77 16.81 11.83
C VAL A 68 1.74 17.62 10.98
N ASP A 69 1.44 17.81 9.70
CA ASP A 69 2.27 18.55 8.76
C ASP A 69 2.40 20.03 9.17
N VAL A 70 1.29 20.67 9.55
CA VAL A 70 1.28 22.05 10.07
C VAL A 70 2.06 22.14 11.39
N TRP A 71 1.80 21.23 12.32
CA TRP A 71 2.49 21.21 13.61
C TRP A 71 4.00 21.02 13.44
N LEU A 72 4.41 20.14 12.53
CA LEU A 72 5.83 19.87 12.30
C LEU A 72 6.54 21.09 11.69
N GLN A 73 5.91 21.77 10.72
CA GLN A 73 6.47 22.99 10.13
C GLN A 73 6.69 24.09 11.19
N ASP A 74 5.71 24.32 12.07
CA ASP A 74 5.84 25.27 13.19
C ASP A 74 6.98 24.89 14.15
N LYS A 75 7.19 23.59 14.38
CA LYS A 75 8.27 23.10 15.23
C LYS A 75 9.64 23.23 14.59
N ILE A 76 9.76 22.97 13.29
CA ILE A 76 11.01 23.16 12.54
C ILE A 76 11.45 24.63 12.64
N ASP A 77 10.51 25.57 12.44
CA ASP A 77 10.82 27.00 12.45
C ASP A 77 11.33 27.48 13.81
N LYS A 78 10.76 26.96 14.90
CA LYS A 78 11.04 27.37 16.29
C LYS A 78 12.20 26.61 16.95
N THR A 79 12.63 25.49 16.39
CA THR A 79 13.63 24.62 17.01
C THR A 79 14.95 24.75 16.27
N TYR A 80 16.05 24.93 17.01
CA TYR A 80 17.36 24.90 16.40
C TYR A 80 17.73 23.44 16.05
N VAL A 81 17.93 23.19 14.76
CA VAL A 81 18.37 21.89 14.23
C VAL A 81 19.60 22.14 13.36
N ARG A 82 20.64 21.34 13.56
CA ARG A 82 21.84 21.35 12.71
C ARG A 82 21.87 20.08 11.88
N ILE A 83 21.85 20.24 10.55
CA ILE A 83 22.01 19.14 9.60
C ILE A 83 23.47 19.05 9.18
N ASP A 84 23.99 17.82 9.18
CA ASP A 84 25.33 17.51 8.74
C ASP A 84 25.55 17.99 7.28
N PRO A 85 26.69 18.64 6.96
CA PRO A 85 26.96 19.21 5.64
C PRO A 85 26.71 18.27 4.46
N ASP A 86 26.95 16.97 4.62
CA ASP A 86 26.79 15.97 3.55
C ASP A 86 25.32 15.79 3.14
N TRP A 87 24.38 16.19 4.00
CA TRP A 87 22.93 15.99 3.83
C TRP A 87 22.18 17.29 3.54
N GLN A 88 22.86 18.44 3.51
CA GLN A 88 22.23 19.74 3.29
C GLN A 88 21.68 19.92 1.87
N LYS A 89 22.11 19.09 0.91
CA LYS A 89 21.65 19.11 -0.48
C LYS A 89 20.45 18.19 -0.74
N CYS A 90 19.94 17.50 0.28
CA CYS A 90 18.77 16.64 0.12
C CYS A 90 17.49 17.46 -0.04
N GLU A 91 16.56 16.97 -0.85
CA GLU A 91 15.20 17.51 -0.90
C GLU A 91 14.38 16.98 0.29
N PHE A 92 14.07 17.86 1.22
CA PHE A 92 13.24 17.54 2.37
C PHE A 92 11.77 17.83 2.09
N LYS A 93 10.88 16.98 2.61
CA LYS A 93 9.42 17.16 2.47
C LYS A 93 8.93 18.51 3.04
N TYR A 94 9.53 18.96 4.15
CA TYR A 94 9.16 20.20 4.83
C TYR A 94 10.27 21.23 4.65
N SER A 95 9.93 22.51 4.64
CA SER A 95 10.90 23.60 4.52
C SER A 95 11.57 23.94 5.85
N GLY A 96 12.69 24.67 5.82
CA GLY A 96 13.30 25.24 7.04
C GLY A 96 14.29 24.35 7.78
N TRP A 97 14.51 23.12 7.30
CA TRP A 97 15.50 22.18 7.85
C TRP A 97 16.95 22.63 7.62
N THR A 98 17.23 23.22 6.47
CA THR A 98 18.48 23.89 6.13
C THR A 98 18.25 25.41 6.20
N LYS A 99 19.05 26.11 6.99
CA LYS A 99 19.05 27.57 7.09
C LYS A 99 20.25 28.15 6.37
#